data_AF-G9XC01-F1
#
_entry.id   AF-G9XC01-F1
#
_cell.length_a   1.000
_cell.length_b   1.000
_cell.length_c   1.000
_cell.angle_alpha   90.00
_cell.angle_beta   90.00
_cell.angle_gamma   90.00
#
_symmetry.space_group_name_H-M   'P 1'
#
loop_
_entity.id
_entity.type
_entity.pdbx_description
1 polymer ?
#
loop_
_entity_poly.entity_id
_entity_poly.type
_entity_poly.pdbx_seq_one_letter_code
_entity_poly.pdbx_strand_id
1 'polypeptide(L)'
;MKKSIVKNLNSNNFIIVAGGIIIILLLSLITFKQSQIADIKYSINKKNTEIHNINNEIKVEKLKIDESSRSDIIEQKAMEELGMIYRRQDQIEYITVD
;
A
#
# COMPACT_ATOMS: atom_id res chain seq x y z
N MET A 1 3.60 -72.24 -10.37
CA MET A 1 4.93 -71.85 -10.89
C MET A 1 4.88 -70.37 -11.30
N LYS A 2 5.26 -69.44 -10.42
CA LYS A 2 5.22 -67.99 -10.69
C LYS A 2 6.37 -67.63 -11.62
N LYS A 3 6.10 -67.50 -12.93
CA LYS A 3 7.09 -67.01 -13.88
C LYS A 3 7.22 -65.49 -13.68
N SER A 4 8.31 -65.12 -13.02
CA SER A 4 8.73 -63.76 -12.71
C SER A 4 8.70 -62.88 -13.97
N ILE A 5 7.83 -61.86 -13.99
CA ILE A 5 7.83 -60.79 -14.99
C ILE A 5 8.89 -59.77 -14.54
N VAL A 6 10.17 -60.12 -14.69
CA VAL A 6 11.25 -59.12 -14.60
C VAL A 6 11.39 -58.52 -15.98
N LYS A 7 10.81 -57.33 -16.15
CA LYS A 7 11.00 -56.49 -17.33
C LYS A 7 12.47 -56.06 -17.35
N ASN A 8 13.23 -56.51 -18.33
CA ASN A 8 14.59 -56.03 -18.56
C ASN A 8 14.51 -54.56 -19.00
N LEU A 9 14.74 -53.63 -18.07
CA LEU A 9 14.83 -52.21 -18.39
C LEU A 9 16.16 -51.98 -19.11
N ASN A 10 16.09 -51.69 -20.40
CA ASN A 10 17.23 -51.21 -21.16
C ASN A 10 17.73 -49.90 -20.51
N SER A 11 19.03 -49.83 -20.20
CA SER A 11 19.67 -48.70 -19.48
C SER A 11 19.32 -47.34 -20.10
N ASN A 12 19.23 -47.28 -21.43
CA ASN A 12 18.84 -46.07 -22.16
C ASN A 12 17.43 -45.57 -21.80
N ASN A 13 16.46 -46.48 -21.63
CA ASN A 13 15.10 -46.09 -21.26
C ASN A 13 15.03 -45.60 -19.81
N PHE A 14 15.86 -46.17 -18.93
CA PHE A 14 15.97 -45.70 -17.55
C PHE A 14 16.56 -44.28 -17.49
N ILE A 15 17.60 -43.99 -18.27
CA ILE A 15 18.22 -42.66 -18.35
C ILE A 15 17.23 -41.62 -18.88
N ILE A 16 16.45 -41.95 -19.92
CA ILE A 16 15.44 -41.05 -20.48
C ILE A 16 14.36 -40.72 -19.44
N VAL A 17 13.86 -41.73 -18.73
CA VAL A 17 12.84 -41.54 -17.69
C VAL A 17 13.40 -40.72 -16.52
N ALA A 18 14.62 -41.04 -16.05
CA ALA A 18 15.27 -40.29 -14.99
C ALA A 18 15.50 -38.82 -15.39
N GLY A 19 15.98 -38.57 -16.61
CA GLY A 19 16.14 -37.22 -17.14
C GLY A 19 14.82 -36.45 -17.23
N GLY A 20 13.73 -37.10 -17.66
CA GLY A 20 12.40 -36.51 -17.69
C GLY A 20 11.90 -36.09 -16.32
N ILE A 21 12.11 -36.92 -15.29
CA ILE A 21 11.74 -36.59 -13.90
C ILE A 21 12.52 -35.37 -13.40
N ILE A 22 13.83 -35.29 -13.69
CA ILE A 22 14.66 -34.15 -13.29
C ILE A 22 14.15 -32.85 -13.93
N ILE A 23 13.79 -32.88 -15.21
CA ILE A 23 13.25 -31.70 -15.91
C ILE A 23 11.94 -31.24 -15.26
N ILE A 24 11.02 -32.16 -14.96
CA ILE A 24 9.75 -31.83 -14.30
C ILE A 24 9.98 -31.22 -12.91
N LEU A 25 10.93 -31.76 -12.14
CA LEU A 25 11.29 -31.20 -10.84
C LEU A 25 11.85 -29.78 -10.96
N LEU A 26 12.74 -29.54 -11.92
CA LEU A 26 13.29 -28.21 -12.17
C LEU A 26 12.21 -27.21 -12.57
N LEU A 27 11.31 -27.58 -13.47
CA LEU A 27 10.18 -26.75 -13.87
C LEU A 27 9.25 -26.44 -12.68
N SER A 28 8.99 -27.44 -11.83
CA SER A 28 8.15 -27.27 -10.64
C SER A 28 8.76 -26.29 -9.62
N LEU A 29 10.08 -26.30 -9.45
CA LEU A 29 10.78 -25.35 -8.59
C LEU A 29 10.70 -23.92 -9.14
N ILE A 30 10.83 -23.77 -10.47
CA ILE A 30 10.70 -22.47 -11.13
C ILE A 30 9.29 -21.92 -10.92
N THR A 31 8.24 -22.72 -11.20
CA THR A 31 6.85 -22.27 -11.03
C THR A 31 6.54 -21.93 -9.58
N PHE A 32 7.05 -22.71 -8.62
CA PHE A 32 6.89 -22.42 -7.20
C PHE A 32 7.51 -21.07 -6.80
N LYS A 33 8.72 -20.77 -7.30
CA LYS A 33 9.36 -19.46 -7.06
C LYS A 33 8.59 -18.32 -7.72
N GLN A 34 8.10 -18.52 -8.94
CA GLN A 34 7.29 -17.52 -9.63
C GLN A 34 5.99 -17.21 -8.88
N SER A 35 5.35 -18.21 -8.25
CA SER A 35 4.17 -17.99 -7.41
C SER A 35 4.48 -17.06 -6.23
N GLN A 36 5.57 -17.29 -5.51
CA GLN A 36 5.97 -16.42 -4.38
C GLN A 36 6.26 -14.99 -4.84
N ILE A 37 6.91 -14.83 -6.00
CA ILE A 37 7.18 -13.51 -6.57
C ILE A 37 5.87 -12.79 -6.93
N ALA A 38 4.89 -13.50 -7.48
CA ALA A 38 3.59 -12.95 -7.78
C ALA A 38 2.90 -12.45 -6.50
N ASP A 39 2.86 -13.25 -5.45
CA ASP A 39 2.27 -12.88 -4.15
C ASP A 39 2.93 -11.62 -3.56
N ILE A 40 4.27 -11.56 -3.61
CA ILE A 40 5.03 -10.38 -3.17
C ILE A 40 4.64 -9.16 -4.02
N LYS A 41 4.56 -9.30 -5.34
CA LYS A 41 4.19 -8.20 -6.25
C LYS A 41 2.78 -7.69 -5.97
N TYR A 42 1.83 -8.58 -5.73
CA TYR A 42 0.46 -8.21 -5.33
C TYR A 42 0.44 -7.48 -3.99
N SER A 43 1.19 -7.98 -3.00
CA SER A 43 1.32 -7.34 -1.69
C SER A 43 1.91 -5.93 -1.79
N ILE A 44 2.96 -5.75 -2.61
CA ILE A 44 3.55 -4.43 -2.90
C ILE A 44 2.51 -3.51 -3.53
N ASN A 45 1.78 -3.97 -4.54
CA ASN A 45 0.79 -3.13 -5.22
C ASN A 45 -0.35 -2.71 -4.28
N LYS A 46 -0.80 -3.63 -3.41
CA LYS A 46 -1.78 -3.32 -2.36
C LYS A 46 -1.24 -2.25 -1.41
N LYS A 47 -0.03 -2.41 -0.89
CA LYS A 47 0.60 -1.43 0.00
C LYS A 47 0.80 -0.07 -0.64
N ASN A 48 1.18 -0.03 -1.93
CA ASN A 48 1.30 1.23 -2.66
C ASN A 48 -0.05 1.93 -2.82
N THR A 49 -1.13 1.17 -3.04
CA THR A 49 -2.49 1.71 -3.10
C THR A 49 -2.92 2.27 -1.74
N GLU A 50 -2.63 1.56 -0.65
CA GLU A 50 -2.87 2.04 0.72
C GLU A 50 -2.12 3.35 0.99
N ILE A 51 -0.83 3.43 0.64
CA ILE A 51 -0.02 4.66 0.78
C ILE A 51 -0.62 5.81 -0.04
N HIS A 52 -1.05 5.53 -1.27
CA HIS A 52 -1.67 6.55 -2.12
C HIS A 52 -2.95 7.11 -1.48
N ASN A 53 -3.80 6.23 -0.93
CA ASN A 53 -5.03 6.63 -0.26
C ASN A 53 -4.75 7.47 1.00
N ILE A 54 -3.81 7.04 1.84
CA ILE A 54 -3.40 7.79 3.04
C ILE A 54 -2.88 9.19 2.65
N ASN A 55 -2.06 9.28 1.60
CA ASN A 55 -1.57 10.57 1.13
C ASN A 55 -2.69 11.50 0.63
N ASN A 56 -3.72 10.94 -0.01
CA ASN A 56 -4.89 11.71 -0.40
C ASN A 56 -5.70 12.18 0.82
N GLU A 57 -5.88 11.32 1.82
CA GLU A 57 -6.52 11.70 3.09
C GLU A 57 -5.77 12.84 3.79
N ILE A 58 -4.44 12.73 3.91
CA ILE A 58 -3.59 13.79 4.47
C ILE A 58 -3.77 15.10 3.69
N LYS A 59 -3.82 15.04 2.36
CA LYS A 59 -4.02 16.23 1.53
C LYS A 59 -5.37 16.88 1.80
N VAL A 60 -6.44 16.09 1.89
CA VAL A 60 -7.79 16.60 2.18
C VAL A 60 -7.85 17.22 3.57
N GLU A 61 -7.33 16.54 4.58
CA GLU A 61 -7.31 17.08 5.96
C GLU A 61 -6.46 18.36 6.04
N LYS A 62 -5.33 18.41 5.34
CA LYS A 62 -4.53 19.64 5.26
C LYS A 62 -5.32 20.80 4.64
N LEU A 63 -6.08 20.55 3.58
CA LEU A 63 -6.94 21.58 2.98
C LEU A 63 -8.02 22.07 3.96
N LYS A 64 -8.62 21.18 4.75
CA LYS A 64 -9.59 21.56 5.78
C LYS A 64 -8.94 22.38 6.89
N ILE A 65 -7.73 22.01 7.32
CA ILE A 65 -6.96 22.79 8.30
C ILE A 65 -6.68 24.16 7.72
N ASP A 66 -6.11 24.23 6.51
CA ASP A 66 -5.79 25.48 5.83
C ASP A 66 -7.04 26.36 5.75
N GLU A 67 -8.19 25.84 5.28
CA GLU A 67 -9.47 26.54 5.25
C GLU A 67 -9.90 27.04 6.64
N SER A 68 -9.97 26.17 7.64
CA SER A 68 -10.38 26.53 9.00
C SER A 68 -9.42 27.50 9.71
N SER A 69 -8.16 27.53 9.28
CA SER A 69 -7.12 28.42 9.82
C SER A 69 -7.09 29.78 9.14
N ARG A 70 -7.86 29.98 8.06
CA ARG A 70 -7.94 31.28 7.41
C ARG A 70 -8.64 32.28 8.34
N SER A 71 -8.00 33.42 8.52
CA SER A 71 -8.46 34.46 9.44
C SER A 71 -9.89 34.95 9.15
N ASP A 72 -10.27 35.04 7.88
CA ASP A 72 -11.61 35.47 7.47
C ASP A 72 -12.70 34.47 7.88
N ILE A 73 -12.42 33.17 7.80
CA ILE A 73 -13.33 32.11 8.25
C ILE A 73 -13.41 32.08 9.79
N ILE A 74 -12.29 32.27 10.47
CA ILE A 74 -12.26 32.37 11.94
C ILE A 74 -13.09 33.56 12.41
N GLU A 75 -12.92 34.71 11.77
CA GLU A 75 -13.64 35.95 12.08
C GLU A 75 -15.14 35.81 11.80
N GLN A 76 -15.51 35.22 10.68
CA GLN A 76 -16.92 34.92 10.37
C GLN A 76 -17.53 34.00 11.43
N LYS A 77 -16.88 32.89 11.78
CA LYS A 77 -17.37 31.94 12.77
C LYS A 77 -17.49 32.57 14.17
N ALA A 78 -16.51 33.39 14.53
CA ALA A 78 -16.53 34.20 15.74
C ALA A 78 -17.75 35.13 15.81
N MET A 79 -18.10 35.78 14.71
CA MET A 79 -19.22 36.70 14.66
C MET A 79 -20.58 35.96 14.63
N GLU A 80 -20.70 34.92 13.79
CA GLU A 80 -21.96 34.21 13.54
C GLU A 80 -22.33 33.22 14.65
N GLU A 81 -21.37 32.44 15.15
CA GLU A 81 -21.64 31.38 16.13
C GLU A 81 -21.44 31.85 17.58
N LEU A 82 -20.43 32.70 17.81
CA LEU A 82 -20.07 33.16 19.17
C LEU A 82 -20.64 34.55 19.48
N GLY A 83 -21.33 35.18 18.51
CA GLY A 83 -21.88 36.51 18.67
C GLY A 83 -20.82 37.58 18.95
N MET A 84 -19.57 37.34 18.58
CA MET A 84 -18.51 38.32 18.79
C MET A 84 -18.71 39.53 17.87
N ILE A 85 -18.50 40.71 18.42
CA ILE A 85 -18.60 41.97 17.68
C ILE A 85 -17.18 42.52 17.55
N TYR A 86 -16.78 42.90 16.34
CA TYR A 86 -15.47 43.47 16.11
C TYR A 86 -15.30 44.76 16.93
N ARG A 87 -14.16 44.89 17.61
CA ARG A 87 -13.87 46.07 18.42
C ARG A 87 -13.86 47.31 17.53
N ARG A 88 -14.55 48.36 17.96
CA ARG A 88 -14.50 49.66 17.29
C ARG A 88 -13.15 50.33 17.59
N GLN A 89 -12.72 51.25 16.72
CA GLN A 89 -11.42 51.93 16.89
C GLN A 89 -11.29 52.67 18.24
N ASP A 90 -12.40 53.16 18.81
CA ASP A 90 -12.46 53.80 20.13
C ASP A 90 -12.21 52.83 21.30
N GLN A 91 -12.14 51.52 21.03
CA GLN A 91 -11.94 50.46 22.02
C GLN A 91 -10.57 49.78 21.91
N ILE A 92 -9.66 50.31 21.10
CA ILE A 92 -8.30 49.79 20.91
C ILE A 92 -7.31 50.77 21.50
N GLU A 93 -6.62 50.37 22.57
CA GLU A 93 -5.54 51.14 23.19
C GLU A 93 -4.20 50.51 22.83
N TYR A 94 -3.27 51.33 22.32
CA TYR A 94 -1.93 50.90 21.93
C TYR A 94 -0.95 51.26 23.04
N ILE A 95 -0.25 50.27 23.58
CA ILE A 95 0.79 50.50 24.58
C ILE A 95 2.10 50.79 23.83
N THR A 96 2.65 51.98 24.01
CA THR A 96 4.02 52.30 23.59
C THR A 96 5.00 51.86 24.66
N VAL A 97 6.04 51.13 24.25
CA VAL A 97 7.12 50.69 25.13
C VAL A 97 8.32 51.60 24.87
N ASP A 98 8.75 52.33 25.90
CA ASP A 98 9.96 53.16 25.91
C ASP A 98 11.24 52.31 26.03
#